data_AF-A0A2C8F9E6-F1
#
_entry.id   AF-A0A2C8F9E6-F1
#
_cell.length_a   1.000
_cell.length_b   1.000
_cell.length_c   1.000
_cell.angle_alpha   90.00
_cell.angle_beta   90.00
_cell.angle_gamma   90.00
#
_symmetry.space_group_name_H-M   'P 1'
#
loop_
_entity.id
_entity.type
_entity.pdbx_description
1 polymer ?
#
loop_
_entity_poly.entity_id
_entity_poly.type
_entity_poly.pdbx_seq_one_letter_code
_entity_poly.pdbx_strand_id
1 'polypeptide(L)'
;MKAKNRRQQEVVKNIVIILMAVVVVVIFFNLDFIQKGESVFSQKAQNKVYFEGALKSTEFEEKEVDRLIDTIRKHNDLLEKVVIITSVDDEYRKVIGSTQVVFEVLMTVKNNGTISTPGKRVTRDRLVDAVLYKMNKDIKVYRRLKKEGKDFNSLINS
;
A
#
# COMPACT_ATOMS: atom_id res chain seq x y z
N MET A 1 -59.27 17.20 -23.23
CA MET A 1 -58.04 17.35 -22.41
C MET A 1 -57.35 16.05 -21.96
N LYS A 2 -57.92 14.83 -22.16
CA LYS A 2 -57.30 13.58 -21.64
C LYS A 2 -56.12 13.00 -22.46
N ALA A 3 -56.01 13.28 -23.76
CA ALA A 3 -54.97 12.71 -24.62
C ALA A 3 -53.57 13.33 -24.46
N LYS A 4 -53.51 14.61 -24.05
CA LYS A 4 -52.24 15.35 -23.87
C LYS A 4 -51.44 14.83 -22.65
N ASN A 5 -52.15 14.42 -21.59
CA ASN A 5 -51.54 13.91 -20.36
C ASN A 5 -50.95 12.50 -20.51
N ARG A 6 -51.52 11.64 -21.37
CA ARG A 6 -50.96 10.30 -21.64
C ARG A 6 -49.61 10.37 -22.36
N ARG A 7 -49.48 11.25 -23.37
CA ARG A 7 -48.20 11.48 -24.07
C ARG A 7 -47.11 12.04 -23.15
N GLN A 8 -47.47 12.97 -22.25
CA GLN A 8 -46.51 13.45 -21.25
C GLN A 8 -46.10 12.37 -20.25
N GLN A 9 -47.03 11.52 -19.80
CA GLN A 9 -46.70 10.40 -18.90
C GLN A 9 -45.79 9.36 -19.58
N GLU A 10 -45.98 9.07 -20.87
CA GLU A 10 -45.09 8.15 -21.61
C GLU A 10 -43.69 8.73 -21.79
N VAL A 11 -43.56 10.02 -22.08
CA VAL A 11 -42.26 10.69 -22.20
C VAL A 11 -41.53 10.70 -20.86
N VAL A 12 -42.22 11.02 -19.76
CA VAL A 12 -41.64 11.00 -18.42
C VAL A 12 -41.21 9.58 -18.04
N LYS A 13 -42.02 8.56 -18.35
CA LYS A 13 -41.70 7.16 -18.05
C LYS A 13 -40.46 6.70 -18.82
N ASN A 14 -40.34 7.05 -20.10
CA ASN A 14 -39.16 6.72 -20.90
C ASN A 14 -37.89 7.43 -20.40
N ILE A 15 -38.00 8.69 -19.99
CA ILE A 15 -36.88 9.45 -19.41
C ILE A 15 -36.40 8.79 -18.11
N VAL A 16 -37.32 8.38 -17.24
CA VAL A 16 -36.98 7.70 -15.97
C VAL A 16 -36.29 6.35 -16.23
N ILE A 17 -36.74 5.58 -17.22
CA ILE A 17 -36.12 4.31 -17.59
C ILE A 17 -34.71 4.52 -18.14
N ILE A 18 -34.49 5.53 -18.99
CA ILE A 18 -33.17 5.88 -19.52
C ILE A 18 -32.23 6.31 -18.38
N LEU A 19 -32.72 7.13 -17.43
CA LEU A 19 -31.93 7.55 -16.27
C LEU A 19 -31.53 6.37 -15.38
N MET A 20 -32.44 5.42 -15.11
CA MET A 20 -32.09 4.21 -14.36
C MET A 20 -31.05 3.37 -15.10
N ALA A 21 -31.19 3.21 -16.42
CA ALA A 21 -30.21 2.46 -17.22
C ALA A 21 -28.82 3.10 -17.16
N VAL A 22 -28.72 4.43 -17.24
CA VAL A 22 -27.45 5.15 -17.11
C VAL A 22 -26.83 4.95 -15.73
N VAL A 23 -27.62 5.02 -14.66
CA VAL A 23 -27.12 4.80 -13.28
C VAL A 23 -26.58 3.37 -13.11
N VAL A 24 -27.30 2.36 -13.62
CA VAL A 24 -26.86 0.96 -13.56
C VAL A 24 -25.54 0.77 -14.33
N VAL A 25 -25.42 1.36 -15.52
CA VAL A 25 -24.19 1.30 -16.32
C VAL A 25 -23.03 1.97 -15.59
N VAL A 26 -23.24 3.14 -14.97
CA VAL A 26 -22.20 3.84 -14.20
C VAL A 26 -21.75 3.04 -12.98
N ILE A 27 -22.67 2.37 -12.28
CA ILE A 27 -22.33 1.52 -11.13
C ILE A 27 -21.53 0.29 -11.59
N PHE A 28 -21.96 -0.37 -12.66
CA PHE A 28 -21.23 -1.52 -13.22
C PHE A 28 -19.81 -1.13 -13.67
N PHE A 29 -19.65 -0.01 -14.37
CA PHE A 29 -18.32 0.46 -14.78
C PHE A 29 -17.45 0.85 -13.59
N ASN A 30 -18.00 1.43 -12.52
CA ASN A 30 -17.22 1.73 -11.31
C ASN A 30 -16.77 0.45 -10.60
N LEU A 31 -17.64 -0.55 -10.47
CA LEU A 31 -17.32 -1.82 -9.79
C LEU A 31 -16.26 -2.63 -10.55
N ASP A 32 -16.38 -2.75 -11.87
CA ASP A 32 -15.41 -3.47 -12.71
C ASP A 32 -14.04 -2.77 -12.73
N PHE A 33 -14.01 -1.43 -12.70
CA PHE A 33 -12.77 -0.68 -12.67
C PHE A 33 -12.03 -0.83 -11.33
N ILE A 34 -12.77 -0.92 -10.22
CA ILE A 34 -12.21 -1.15 -8.89
C ILE A 34 -11.59 -2.56 -8.80
N GLN A 35 -12.28 -3.60 -9.25
CA GLN A 35 -11.76 -4.99 -9.19
C GLN A 35 -10.53 -5.21 -10.08
N LYS A 36 -10.53 -4.71 -11.32
CA LYS A 36 -9.35 -4.84 -12.21
C LYS A 36 -8.18 -3.97 -11.75
N GLY A 37 -8.46 -2.81 -11.17
CA GLY A 37 -7.46 -1.96 -10.52
C GLY A 37 -6.74 -2.70 -9.40
N GLU A 38 -7.48 -3.25 -8.43
CA GLU A 38 -6.91 -3.94 -7.27
C GLU A 38 -5.95 -5.08 -7.66
N SER A 39 -6.28 -5.88 -8.67
CA SER A 39 -5.43 -6.98 -9.13
C SER A 39 -4.09 -6.49 -9.72
N VAL A 40 -4.11 -5.48 -10.59
CA VAL A 40 -2.90 -4.90 -11.21
C VAL A 40 -2.07 -4.10 -10.19
N PHE A 41 -2.72 -3.42 -9.24
CA PHE A 41 -2.04 -2.73 -8.15
C PHE A 41 -1.46 -3.70 -7.12
N SER A 42 -2.11 -4.84 -6.88
CA SER A 42 -1.62 -5.89 -5.99
C SER A 42 -0.33 -6.52 -6.52
N GLN A 43 -0.33 -6.91 -7.79
CA GLN A 43 0.83 -7.53 -8.42
C GLN A 43 2.03 -6.57 -8.50
N LYS A 44 1.78 -5.28 -8.77
CA LYS A 44 2.84 -4.26 -8.74
C LYS A 44 3.37 -3.96 -7.34
N ALA A 45 2.55 -4.00 -6.30
CA ALA A 45 2.99 -3.74 -4.93
C ALA A 45 3.75 -4.94 -4.34
N GLN A 46 3.31 -6.17 -4.63
CA GLN A 46 4.00 -7.39 -4.23
C GLN A 46 5.42 -7.45 -4.80
N ASN A 47 5.62 -6.98 -6.04
CA ASN A 47 6.94 -6.89 -6.67
C ASN A 47 7.85 -5.78 -6.09
N LYS A 48 7.38 -4.99 -5.13
CA LYS A 48 8.17 -3.90 -4.52
C LYS A 48 8.71 -4.23 -3.15
N VAL A 49 8.28 -5.33 -2.52
CA VAL A 49 8.70 -5.72 -1.18
C VAL A 49 9.74 -6.83 -1.27
N TYR A 50 10.89 -6.62 -0.65
CA TYR A 50 11.98 -7.58 -0.61
C TYR A 50 12.38 -7.82 0.85
N PHE A 51 12.69 -9.07 1.17
CA PHE A 51 13.12 -9.49 2.50
C PHE A 51 14.56 -10.01 2.38
N GLU A 52 15.45 -9.46 3.20
CA GLU A 52 16.86 -9.81 3.22
C GLU A 52 17.32 -10.12 4.66
N GLY A 53 18.40 -10.90 4.78
CA GLY A 53 18.97 -11.31 6.06
C GLY A 53 18.30 -12.54 6.68
N ALA A 54 18.15 -12.51 8.01
CA ALA A 54 17.77 -13.67 8.82
C ALA A 54 16.35 -14.18 8.56
N LEU A 55 15.39 -13.28 8.29
CA LEU A 55 14.00 -13.61 8.01
C LEU A 55 13.67 -13.38 6.54
N LYS A 56 13.28 -14.46 5.86
CA LYS A 56 12.76 -14.42 4.48
C LYS A 56 11.24 -14.24 4.49
N SER A 57 10.64 -13.91 3.35
CA SER A 57 9.18 -13.76 3.22
C SER A 57 8.40 -14.98 3.71
N THR A 58 8.96 -16.19 3.59
CA THR A 58 8.36 -17.46 4.04
C THR A 58 8.28 -17.59 5.56
N GLU A 59 9.05 -16.79 6.31
CA GLU A 59 9.05 -16.75 7.78
C GLU A 59 8.00 -15.77 8.34
N PHE A 60 7.21 -15.15 7.47
CA PHE A 60 6.11 -14.26 7.83
C PHE A 60 4.77 -14.96 7.59
N GLU A 61 3.80 -14.66 8.45
CA GLU A 61 2.43 -15.07 8.20
C GLU A 61 1.88 -14.33 6.98
N GLU A 62 0.98 -14.95 6.24
CA GLU A 62 0.36 -14.34 5.05
C GLU A 62 -0.27 -12.96 5.39
N LYS A 63 -0.96 -12.87 6.53
CA LYS A 63 -1.55 -11.61 7.03
C LYS A 63 -0.52 -10.53 7.33
N GLU A 64 0.68 -10.90 7.76
CA GLU A 64 1.77 -9.95 8.00
C GLU A 64 2.28 -9.37 6.68
N VAL A 65 2.48 -10.24 5.68
CA VAL A 65 2.90 -9.87 4.34
C VAL A 65 1.85 -8.97 3.67
N ASP A 66 0.56 -9.33 3.78
CA ASP A 66 -0.53 -8.52 3.24
C ASP A 66 -0.57 -7.12 3.83
N ARG A 67 -0.38 -6.98 5.15
CA ARG A 67 -0.33 -5.67 5.82
C ARG A 67 0.83 -4.80 5.31
N LEU A 68 1.99 -5.40 5.05
CA LEU A 68 3.14 -4.72 4.45
C LEU A 68 2.83 -4.26 3.03
N ILE A 69 2.29 -5.16 2.19
CA ILE A 69 1.91 -4.88 0.80
C ILE A 69 0.86 -3.77 0.75
N ASP A 70 -0.18 -3.82 1.57
CA ASP A 70 -1.24 -2.81 1.62
C ASP A 70 -0.69 -1.43 1.99
N THR A 71 0.27 -1.37 2.91
CA THR A 71 0.92 -0.12 3.29
C THR A 71 1.75 0.44 2.14
N ILE A 72 2.47 -0.42 1.42
CA ILE A 72 3.25 -0.03 0.24
C ILE A 72 2.33 0.41 -0.89
N ARG A 73 1.17 -0.25 -1.06
CA ARG A 73 0.15 0.11 -2.05
C ARG A 73 -0.40 1.52 -1.82
N LYS A 74 -0.64 1.91 -0.56
CA LYS A 74 -1.05 3.29 -0.19
C LYS A 74 -0.03 4.36 -0.56
N HIS A 75 1.22 3.97 -0.81
CA HIS A 75 2.34 4.84 -1.17
C HIS A 75 2.97 4.49 -2.53
N ASN A 76 2.23 3.79 -3.39
CA ASN A 76 2.69 3.30 -4.69
C ASN A 76 3.06 4.43 -5.67
N ASP A 77 2.47 5.62 -5.46
CA ASP A 77 2.80 6.86 -6.17
C ASP A 77 4.23 7.31 -5.92
N LEU A 78 4.78 6.99 -4.75
CA LEU A 78 6.08 7.45 -4.27
C LEU A 78 7.16 6.35 -4.30
N LEU A 79 6.82 5.14 -3.85
CA LEU A 79 7.79 4.06 -3.61
C LEU A 79 8.08 3.27 -4.89
N GLU A 80 9.36 3.00 -5.14
CA GLU A 80 9.83 2.09 -6.20
C GLU A 80 10.22 0.72 -5.64
N LYS A 81 10.94 0.68 -4.51
CA LYS A 81 11.42 -0.54 -3.87
C LYS A 81 11.42 -0.38 -2.36
N VAL A 82 11.09 -1.43 -1.63
CA VAL A 82 11.20 -1.52 -0.17
C VAL A 82 11.93 -2.81 0.17
N VAL A 83 13.09 -2.69 0.81
CA VAL A 83 13.86 -3.82 1.33
C VAL A 83 13.78 -3.78 2.85
N ILE A 84 13.31 -4.88 3.43
CA ILE A 84 13.29 -5.11 4.87
C ILE A 84 14.45 -6.05 5.17
N ILE A 85 15.50 -5.51 5.79
CA ILE A 85 16.67 -6.29 6.20
C ILE A 85 16.46 -6.66 7.66
N THR A 86 16.67 -7.93 8.00
CA THR A 86 16.56 -8.40 9.37
C THR A 86 17.81 -9.15 9.79
N SER A 87 18.20 -9.01 11.05
CA SER A 87 19.25 -9.81 11.67
C SER A 87 18.82 -10.25 13.06
N VAL A 88 19.36 -11.39 13.49
CA VAL A 88 19.13 -11.96 14.82
C VAL A 88 20.48 -12.19 15.48
N ASP A 89 20.52 -12.10 16.82
CA ASP A 89 21.78 -12.28 17.55
C ASP A 89 22.29 -13.74 17.48
N ASP A 90 21.40 -14.71 17.24
CA ASP A 90 21.72 -16.14 17.09
C ASP A 90 20.99 -16.73 15.88
N GLU A 91 21.71 -16.89 14.77
CA GLU A 91 21.17 -17.37 13.49
C GLU A 91 20.81 -18.86 13.49
N TYR A 92 21.32 -19.64 14.45
CA TYR A 92 21.07 -21.09 14.52
C TYR A 92 19.83 -21.45 15.35
N ARG A 93 19.30 -20.47 16.10
CA ARG A 93 18.13 -20.67 16.95
C ARG A 93 16.85 -20.36 16.17
N LYS A 94 15.84 -21.22 16.34
CA LYS A 94 14.52 -20.98 15.76
C LYS A 94 13.98 -19.63 16.23
N VAL A 95 13.58 -18.78 15.28
CA VAL A 95 12.95 -17.50 15.58
C VAL A 95 11.53 -17.76 16.08
N ILE A 96 11.24 -17.30 17.29
CA ILE A 96 9.92 -17.37 17.94
C ILE A 96 9.46 -15.95 18.25
N GLY A 97 8.20 -15.78 18.66
CA GLY A 97 7.61 -14.46 18.86
C GLY A 97 8.38 -13.51 19.78
N SER A 98 9.02 -14.05 20.82
CA SER A 98 9.84 -13.31 21.78
C SER A 98 11.29 -13.08 21.34
N THR A 99 11.74 -13.66 20.21
CA THR A 99 13.10 -13.50 19.70
C THR A 99 13.37 -12.04 19.37
N GLN A 100 14.51 -11.52 19.83
CA GLN A 100 14.96 -10.19 19.47
C GLN A 100 15.48 -10.20 18.03
N VAL A 101 14.95 -9.28 17.23
CA VAL A 101 15.28 -9.07 15.83
C VAL A 101 15.70 -7.62 15.67
N VAL A 102 16.84 -7.39 15.02
CA VAL A 102 17.22 -6.07 14.54
C VAL A 102 16.69 -5.94 13.12
N PHE A 103 16.01 -4.83 12.82
CA PHE A 103 15.49 -4.56 11.49
C PHE A 103 15.97 -3.23 10.94
N GLU A 104 16.18 -3.20 9.63
CA GLU A 104 16.43 -2.02 8.84
C GLU A 104 15.42 -1.99 7.69
N VAL A 105 15.06 -0.78 7.28
CA VAL A 105 14.16 -0.57 6.14
C VAL A 105 14.84 0.38 5.17
N LEU A 106 15.03 -0.09 3.94
CA LEU A 106 15.55 0.69 2.83
C LEU A 106 14.42 0.89 1.84
N MET A 107 14.01 2.14 1.64
CA MET A 107 13.00 2.51 0.66
C MET A 107 13.64 3.31 -0.47
N THR A 108 13.56 2.80 -1.70
CA THR A 108 13.85 3.58 -2.90
C THR A 108 12.56 4.29 -3.32
N VAL A 109 12.63 5.61 -3.44
CA VAL A 109 11.54 6.44 -3.98
C VAL A 109 11.80 6.77 -5.44
N LYS A 110 10.73 7.15 -6.15
CA LYS A 110 10.85 7.61 -7.54
C LYS A 110 11.86 8.74 -7.67
N ASN A 111 12.67 8.68 -8.73
CA ASN A 111 13.81 9.57 -9.01
C ASN A 111 15.08 9.23 -8.21
N ASN A 112 15.32 7.95 -7.91
CA ASN A 112 16.53 7.46 -7.23
C ASN A 112 16.80 8.02 -5.82
N GLY A 113 15.81 8.62 -5.17
CA GLY A 113 15.95 9.01 -3.76
C GLY A 113 15.95 7.76 -2.88
N THR A 114 16.75 7.75 -1.83
CA THR A 114 16.78 6.64 -0.87
C THR A 114 16.36 7.12 0.52
N ILE A 115 15.55 6.34 1.21
CA ILE A 115 15.21 6.57 2.61
C ILE A 115 15.67 5.34 3.39
N SER A 116 16.56 5.52 4.35
CA SER A 116 17.05 4.44 5.20
C SER A 116 16.68 4.65 6.66
N THR A 117 16.26 3.54 7.26
CA THR A 117 16.05 3.42 8.70
C THR A 117 17.28 2.77 9.32
N PRO A 118 17.91 3.40 10.32
CA PRO A 118 18.97 2.74 11.09
C PRO A 118 18.42 1.54 11.85
N GLY A 119 19.27 0.52 12.07
CA GLY A 119 18.89 -0.73 12.75
C GLY A 119 18.17 -0.52 14.08
N LYS A 120 16.96 -1.07 14.20
CA LYS A 120 16.17 -1.03 15.43
C LYS A 120 15.89 -2.44 15.94
N ARG A 121 16.02 -2.63 17.25
CA ARG A 121 15.75 -3.89 17.93
C ARG A 121 14.30 -3.98 18.38
N VAL A 122 13.62 -5.05 18.02
CA VAL A 122 12.23 -5.38 18.37
C VAL A 122 12.06 -6.88 18.55
N THR A 123 10.95 -7.31 19.15
CA THR A 123 10.59 -8.74 19.17
C THR A 123 9.97 -9.16 17.84
N ARG A 124 10.11 -10.43 17.45
CA ARG A 124 9.50 -10.97 16.23
C ARG A 124 7.99 -10.69 16.13
N ASP A 125 7.25 -10.81 17.23
CA ASP A 125 5.79 -10.53 17.27
C ASP A 125 5.45 -9.07 16.97
N ARG A 126 6.39 -8.14 17.20
CA ARG A 126 6.21 -6.70 17.00
C ARG A 126 6.92 -6.19 15.76
N LEU A 127 7.62 -7.06 15.02
CA LEU A 127 8.47 -6.69 13.91
C LEU A 127 7.71 -5.95 12.82
N VAL A 128 6.58 -6.52 12.39
CA VAL A 128 5.77 -5.95 11.32
C VAL A 128 5.18 -4.61 11.71
N ASP A 129 4.63 -4.50 12.93
CA ASP A 129 4.10 -3.24 13.44
C ASP A 129 5.18 -2.15 13.53
N ALA A 130 6.39 -2.52 13.96
CA ALA A 130 7.52 -1.60 14.04
C ALA A 130 8.00 -1.13 12.65
N VAL A 131 8.10 -2.06 11.69
CA VAL A 131 8.42 -1.75 10.28
C VAL A 131 7.39 -0.79 9.71
N LEU A 132 6.10 -1.11 9.85
CA LEU A 132 4.99 -0.27 9.36
C LEU A 132 4.99 1.12 9.99
N TYR A 133 5.14 1.21 11.31
CA TYR A 133 5.24 2.48 12.02
C TYR A 133 6.37 3.33 11.46
N LYS A 134 7.55 2.72 11.26
CA LYS A 134 8.74 3.41 10.83
C LYS A 134 8.66 3.86 9.37
N MET A 135 8.17 3.00 8.47
CA MET A 135 7.87 3.36 7.08
C MET A 135 6.95 4.57 6.99
N ASN A 136 5.83 4.55 7.74
CA ASN A 136 4.87 5.66 7.74
C ASN A 136 5.49 6.96 8.28
N LYS A 137 6.30 6.88 9.35
CA LYS A 137 7.03 8.02 9.90
C LYS A 137 7.96 8.63 8.84
N ASP A 138 8.72 7.80 8.16
CA ASP A 138 9.77 8.22 7.23
C ASP A 138 9.20 8.78 5.93
N ILE A 139 8.17 8.15 5.38
CA ILE A 139 7.41 8.66 4.23
C ILE A 139 6.80 10.03 4.55
N LYS A 140 6.25 10.21 5.77
CA LYS A 140 5.69 11.49 6.20
C LYS A 140 6.75 12.59 6.26
N VAL A 141 7.95 12.27 6.79
CA VAL A 141 9.08 13.21 6.81
C VAL A 141 9.54 13.54 5.40
N TYR A 142 9.74 12.53 4.54
CA TYR A 142 10.12 12.73 3.15
C TYR A 142 9.13 13.63 2.39
N ARG A 143 7.82 13.37 2.52
CA ARG A 143 6.77 14.18 1.89
C ARG A 143 6.79 15.63 2.39
N ARG A 144 7.10 15.86 3.67
CA ARG A 144 7.23 17.22 4.22
C ARG A 144 8.43 17.94 3.62
N LEU A 145 9.58 17.28 3.61
CA LEU A 145 10.84 17.82 3.06
C LEU A 145 10.73 18.15 1.57
N LYS A 146 10.07 17.28 0.79
CA LYS A 146 9.80 17.52 -0.63
C LYS A 146 8.89 18.74 -0.85
N LYS A 147 7.90 18.96 0.01
CA LYS A 147 7.05 20.17 -0.02
C LYS A 147 7.81 21.44 0.33
N GLU A 148 8.87 21.34 1.13
CA GLU A 148 9.77 22.45 1.44
C GLU A 148 10.76 22.75 0.30
N GLY A 149 10.67 22.05 -0.84
CA GLY A 149 11.54 22.26 -2.00
C GLY A 149 12.95 21.69 -1.83
N LYS A 150 13.16 20.80 -0.85
CA LYS A 150 14.45 20.17 -0.62
C LYS A 150 14.53 18.86 -1.40
N ASP A 151 15.42 18.80 -2.39
CA ASP A 151 15.77 17.57 -3.08
C ASP A 151 16.91 16.86 -2.34
N PHE A 152 16.66 15.62 -1.96
CA PHE A 152 17.64 14.79 -1.25
C PHE A 152 17.81 13.47 -1.99
N ASN A 153 19.07 13.13 -2.26
CA ASN A 153 19.44 11.81 -2.80
C ASN A 153 19.35 10.70 -1.73
N SER A 154 19.47 11.07 -0.44
CA SER A 154 19.39 10.14 0.69
C SER A 154 18.80 10.82 1.94
N LEU A 155 17.93 10.11 2.67
CA LEU A 155 17.36 10.51 3.95
C LEU A 155 17.57 9.40 4.98
N ILE A 156 18.34 9.68 6.02
CA ILE A 156 18.45 8.82 7.21
C ILE A 156 17.60 9.45 8.30
N ASN A 157 16.56 8.74 8.75
CA ASN A 157 15.71 9.21 9.83
C ASN A 157 15.82 8.26 11.02
N SER A 158 16.06 8.79 12.22
CA SER A 158 16.16 7.99 13.46
C SER A 158 14.81 7.88 14.19
#